data_AF-A0A091WDZ3-F1
#
_entry.id   AF-A0A091WDZ3-F1
#
_cell.length_a   1.000
_cell.length_b   1.000
_cell.length_c   1.000
_cell.angle_alpha   90.00
_cell.angle_beta   90.00
_cell.angle_gamma   90.00
#
_symmetry.space_group_name_H-M   'P 1'
#
loop_
_entity.id
_entity.type
_entity.pdbx_description
1 polymer ?
#
loop_
_entity_poly.entity_id
_entity_poly.type
_entity_poly.pdbx_seq_one_letter_code
_entity_poly.pdbx_strand_id
1 'polypeptide(L)'
;PSKGSGYRSIRINHKMGRLVGKAAGTIGLSHERLFQLLPSELTLWVDPFEVSYRIGEDGSICVLYESPQPCKKTTRPLESRSGCEERWRTGRSSPAENYSVMTVSS
;
A
#
# COMPACT_ATOMS: atom_id res chain seq x y z
N PRO A 1 -6.66 10.71 -4.00
CA PRO A 1 -6.15 9.58 -3.18
C PRO A 1 -6.81 9.48 -1.80
N SER A 2 -6.85 10.58 -1.04
CA SER A 2 -7.25 10.60 0.39
C SER A 2 -8.71 10.28 0.72
N LYS A 3 -9.66 10.50 -0.20
CA LYS A 3 -11.09 10.19 0.06
C LYS A 3 -11.26 8.68 0.30
N GLY A 4 -11.77 8.33 1.49
CA GLY A 4 -11.98 6.95 1.91
C GLY A 4 -10.73 6.19 2.33
N SER A 5 -9.58 6.85 2.49
CA SER A 5 -8.33 6.22 2.93
C SER A 5 -8.51 5.48 4.27
N GLY A 6 -9.13 6.12 5.26
CA GLY A 6 -9.46 5.47 6.54
C GLY A 6 -10.40 4.26 6.42
N TYR A 7 -11.33 4.27 5.45
CA TYR A 7 -12.22 3.13 5.20
C TYR A 7 -11.49 1.93 4.58
N ARG A 8 -10.54 2.19 3.69
CA ARG A 8 -9.69 1.14 3.07
C ARG A 8 -8.56 0.67 3.98
N SER A 9 -8.22 1.45 5.00
CA SER A 9 -7.11 1.12 5.91
C SER A 9 -7.30 -0.25 6.56
N ILE A 10 -6.22 -1.00 6.62
CA ILE A 10 -6.15 -2.28 7.32
C ILE A 10 -5.45 -2.03 8.64
N ARG A 11 -6.12 -2.36 9.75
CA ARG A 11 -5.65 -2.09 11.10
C ARG A 11 -5.59 -3.36 11.92
N ILE A 12 -4.49 -3.52 12.64
CA ILE A 12 -4.29 -4.50 13.70
C ILE A 12 -3.85 -3.69 14.91
N ASN A 13 -4.63 -3.76 15.98
CA ASN A 13 -4.27 -3.22 17.28
C ASN A 13 -4.58 -4.28 18.34
N HIS A 14 -5.04 -3.90 19.53
CA HIS A 14 -5.63 -4.84 20.50
C HIS A 14 -6.83 -5.64 19.96
N LYS A 15 -7.35 -5.29 18.77
CA LYS A 15 -8.38 -6.03 18.05
C LYS A 15 -7.89 -6.35 16.63
N MET A 16 -8.13 -7.59 16.22
CA MET A 16 -7.84 -8.03 14.86
C MET A 16 -8.85 -7.41 13.89
N GLY A 17 -8.36 -6.80 12.81
CA GLY A 17 -9.22 -6.27 11.76
C GLY A 17 -10.10 -7.37 11.15
N ARG A 18 -11.40 -7.08 10.96
CA ARG A 18 -12.39 -8.06 10.50
C ARG A 18 -12.01 -8.78 9.20
N LEU A 19 -11.41 -8.09 8.25
CA LEU A 19 -10.99 -8.67 6.98
C LEU A 19 -9.82 -9.64 7.16
N VAL A 20 -8.83 -9.25 7.96
CA VAL A 20 -7.64 -10.07 8.25
C VAL A 20 -8.05 -11.33 9.03
N GLY A 21 -8.88 -11.19 10.07
CA GLY A 21 -9.38 -12.33 10.84
C GLY A 21 -10.21 -13.31 10.01
N LYS A 22 -11.06 -12.81 9.10
CA LYS A 22 -11.81 -13.67 8.17
C LYS A 22 -10.88 -14.42 7.21
N ALA A 23 -9.92 -13.73 6.60
CA ALA A 23 -8.96 -14.36 5.70
C ALA A 23 -8.14 -15.44 6.42
N ALA A 24 -7.64 -15.15 7.61
CA ALA A 24 -6.95 -16.11 8.45
C ALA A 24 -7.80 -17.34 8.80
N GLY A 25 -9.08 -17.12 9.14
CA GLY A 25 -10.02 -18.20 9.42
C GLY A 25 -10.21 -19.17 8.24
N THR A 26 -10.16 -18.66 7.00
CA THR A 26 -10.30 -19.51 5.80
C THR A 26 -9.13 -20.49 5.61
N ILE A 27 -7.98 -20.18 6.21
CA ILE A 27 -6.78 -21.04 6.18
C ILE A 27 -6.49 -21.70 7.54
N GLY A 28 -7.45 -21.67 8.47
CA GLY A 28 -7.33 -22.32 9.77
C GLY A 28 -6.43 -21.61 10.79
N LEU A 29 -6.11 -20.33 10.60
CA LEU A 29 -5.34 -19.55 11.57
C LEU A 29 -6.27 -18.88 12.61
N SER A 30 -5.96 -19.10 13.89
CA SER A 30 -6.63 -18.41 14.99
C SER A 30 -6.15 -16.96 15.13
N HIS A 31 -6.97 -16.10 15.76
CA HIS A 31 -6.57 -14.73 16.05
C HIS A 31 -5.32 -14.66 16.94
N GLU A 32 -5.19 -15.57 17.91
CA GLU A 32 -4.02 -15.67 18.79
C GLU A 32 -2.73 -15.90 17.99
N ARG A 33 -2.77 -16.81 17.01
CA ARG A 33 -1.63 -17.04 16.11
C ARG A 33 -1.31 -15.83 15.26
N LEU A 34 -2.32 -15.11 14.77
CA LEU A 34 -2.10 -13.87 14.03
C LEU A 34 -1.42 -12.80 14.89
N PHE A 35 -1.83 -12.64 16.15
CA PHE A 35 -1.19 -11.68 17.07
C PHE A 35 0.27 -12.04 17.41
N GLN A 36 0.63 -13.32 17.32
CA GLN A 36 2.02 -13.77 17.46
C GLN A 36 2.85 -13.54 16.18
N LEU A 37 2.20 -13.51 15.01
CA LEU A 37 2.87 -13.42 13.70
C LEU A 37 2.94 -11.99 13.16
N LEU A 38 2.03 -11.11 13.57
CA LEU A 38 1.90 -9.75 13.05
C LEU A 38 2.24 -8.71 14.12
N PRO A 39 2.69 -7.50 13.72
CA PRO A 39 2.90 -6.42 14.68
C PRO A 39 1.62 -6.11 15.46
N SER A 40 1.76 -5.87 16.77
CA SER A 40 0.64 -5.62 17.69
C SER A 40 -0.13 -4.34 17.36
N GLU A 41 0.52 -3.35 16.74
CA GLU A 41 -0.07 -2.07 16.33
C GLU A 41 0.32 -1.73 14.89
N LEU A 42 -0.32 -2.38 13.93
CA LEU A 42 -0.12 -2.11 12.50
C LEU A 42 -1.27 -1.26 11.96
N THR A 43 -0.94 -0.20 11.22
CA THR A 43 -1.87 0.47 10.32
C THR A 43 -1.28 0.48 8.92
N LEU A 44 -2.01 -0.04 7.95
CA LEU A 44 -1.63 -0.10 6.54
C LEU A 44 -2.67 0.69 5.72
N TRP A 45 -2.22 1.66 4.95
CA TRP A 45 -3.04 2.42 4.01
C TRP A 45 -2.81 1.93 2.59
N VAL A 46 -3.91 1.62 1.92
CA VAL A 46 -3.92 1.23 0.51
C VAL A 46 -4.72 2.29 -0.24
N ASP A 47 -4.00 3.27 -0.79
CA ASP A 47 -4.56 4.41 -1.49
C ASP A 47 -4.19 4.39 -2.97
N PRO A 48 -4.97 5.04 -3.84
CA PRO A 48 -4.57 5.20 -5.23
C PRO A 48 -3.17 5.84 -5.29
N PHE A 49 -2.26 5.14 -5.96
CA PHE A 49 -0.87 5.51 -6.21
C PHE A 49 0.12 5.35 -5.05
N GLU A 50 -0.33 4.97 -3.84
CA GLU A 50 0.54 4.82 -2.68
C GLU A 50 0.06 3.70 -1.75
N VAL A 51 0.99 2.88 -1.28
CA VAL A 51 0.78 1.98 -0.15
C VAL A 51 1.82 2.29 0.92
N SER A 52 1.35 2.63 2.11
CA SER A 52 2.20 3.02 3.23
C SER A 52 1.70 2.40 4.53
N TYR A 53 2.59 2.20 5.50
CA TYR A 53 2.23 1.61 6.78
C TYR A 53 2.92 2.32 7.94
N ARG A 54 2.40 2.05 9.14
CA ARG A 54 2.94 2.47 10.42
C ARG A 54 2.87 1.31 11.41
N ILE A 55 3.92 1.11 12.19
CA ILE A 55 3.95 0.17 13.32
C ILE A 55 4.11 0.97 14.62
N GLY A 56 3.18 0.80 15.56
CA GLY A 56 3.07 1.60 16.79
C GLY A 56 2.23 2.88 16.60
N GLU A 57 1.68 3.41 17.69
CA GLU A 57 0.99 4.72 17.67
C GLU A 57 1.95 5.86 17.26
N ASP A 58 3.17 5.84 17.80
CA ASP A 58 4.24 6.82 17.56
C ASP A 58 5.25 6.39 16.46
N GLY A 59 4.90 5.36 15.69
CA GLY A 59 5.75 4.86 14.61
C GLY A 59 5.93 5.83 13.46
N SER A 60 7.08 5.78 12.80
CA SER A 60 7.28 6.42 11.50
C SER A 60 6.38 5.79 10.42
N ILE A 61 6.00 6.61 9.44
CA ILE A 61 5.31 6.11 8.24
C ILE A 61 6.37 5.65 7.24
N CYS A 62 6.23 4.41 6.76
CA CYS A 62 7.08 3.83 5.74
C CYS A 62 6.27 3.57 4.48
N VAL A 63 6.81 3.93 3.32
CA VAL A 63 6.19 3.69 2.01
C VAL A 63 6.65 2.33 1.48
N LEU A 64 5.68 1.47 1.16
CA LEU A 64 5.92 0.18 0.51
C LEU A 64 5.81 0.26 -1.00
N TYR A 65 4.93 1.14 -1.49
CA TYR A 65 4.70 1.34 -2.91
C TYR A 65 4.34 2.79 -3.18
N GLU A 66 4.89 3.33 -4.27
CA GLU A 66 4.53 4.63 -4.81
C GLU A 66 4.51 4.57 -6.34
N SER A 67 3.61 5.32 -6.95
CA SER A 67 3.56 5.50 -8.40
C SER A 67 3.19 6.92 -8.79
N PRO A 68 3.52 7.36 -10.01
CA PRO A 68 3.15 8.69 -10.48
C PRO A 68 1.63 8.87 -10.49
N GLN A 69 1.16 9.98 -9.92
CA GLN A 69 -0.25 10.34 -10.03
C GLN A 69 -0.52 10.89 -11.44
N PRO A 70 -1.63 10.50 -12.10
CA PRO A 70 -2.03 11.14 -13.33
C PRO A 70 -2.29 12.61 -13.05
N CYS A 71 -1.53 13.48 -13.72
CA CYS A 71 -1.70 14.93 -13.63
C CYS A 71 -3.18 15.26 -13.83
N LYS A 72 -3.80 15.88 -12.82
CA LYS A 72 -5.09 16.54 -13.02
C LYS A 72 -4.84 17.60 -14.08
N LYS A 73 -5.35 17.40 -15.30
CA LYS A 73 -5.36 18.45 -16.32
C LYS A 73 -6.18 19.60 -15.75
N THR A 74 -5.52 20.53 -15.09
CA THR A 74 -6.09 21.84 -14.83
C THR A 74 -6.27 22.46 -16.21
N THR A 75 -7.52 22.63 -16.63
CA THR A 75 -7.84 23.45 -17.80
C THR A 75 -7.45 24.88 -17.44
N ARG A 76 -6.17 25.22 -17.57
CA ARG A 76 -5.73 26.61 -17.77
C ARG A 76 -5.72 26.83 -19.29
N PRO A 77 -6.37 27.87 -19.81
CA PRO A 77 -6.23 28.19 -21.23
C PRO A 77 -4.77 28.53 -21.51
N LEU A 78 -4.19 27.83 -22.51
CA LEU A 78 -3.09 28.20 -23.41
C LEU A 78 -1.93 29.05 -22.80
N GLU A 79 -0.69 28.57 -22.71
CA GLU A 79 0.24 28.52 -23.85
C GLU A 79 1.50 27.66 -23.55
N SER A 80 2.11 27.21 -24.65
CA SER A 80 3.50 26.75 -24.80
C SER A 80 3.77 25.23 -24.82
N ARG A 81 3.95 24.76 -26.07
CA ARG A 81 4.44 23.45 -26.53
C ARG A 81 5.77 23.05 -25.90
N SER A 82 5.86 21.80 -25.42
CA SER A 82 6.85 20.82 -25.91
C SER A 82 6.62 19.41 -25.32
N GLY A 83 6.41 18.43 -26.21
CA GLY A 83 6.74 17.01 -25.96
C GLY A 83 5.63 16.10 -25.41
N CYS A 84 4.59 15.81 -26.19
CA CYS A 84 3.86 14.54 -26.04
C CYS A 84 4.58 13.49 -26.89
N GLU A 85 5.40 12.64 -26.29
CA GLU A 85 5.76 11.36 -26.91
C GLU A 85 4.82 10.31 -26.31
N GLU A 86 3.70 10.14 -27.01
CA GLU A 86 2.73 9.09 -26.79
C GLU A 86 3.29 7.79 -27.41
N ARG A 87 4.06 7.03 -26.63
CA ARG A 87 4.51 5.69 -27.04
C ARG A 87 3.69 4.59 -26.39
N TRP A 88 2.39 4.56 -26.70
CA TRP A 88 1.60 3.33 -26.56
C TRP A 88 1.76 2.52 -27.84
N ARG A 89 2.80 1.68 -27.96
CA ARG A 89 2.75 0.41 -28.72
C ARG A 89 3.87 -0.54 -28.28
N THR A 90 3.50 -1.83 -28.32
CA THR A 90 4.32 -3.04 -28.22
C THR A 90 4.88 -3.40 -26.85
N GLY A 91 4.37 -4.52 -26.32
CA GLY A 91 4.63 -4.99 -24.97
C GLY A 91 6.08 -5.41 -24.70
N ARG A 92 6.42 -5.44 -23.42
CA ARG A 92 7.40 -6.34 -22.79
C ARG A 92 7.47 -6.05 -21.30
N SER A 93 7.45 -7.16 -20.55
CA SER A 93 8.05 -7.40 -19.23
C SER A 93 7.75 -6.42 -18.10
N SER A 94 7.01 -6.93 -17.11
CA SER A 94 7.04 -6.51 -15.71
C SER A 94 8.48 -6.18 -15.26
N PRO A 95 8.73 -5.07 -14.55
CA PRO A 95 9.97 -4.91 -13.82
C PRO A 95 9.98 -5.96 -12.69
N ALA A 96 10.99 -6.82 -12.68
CA ALA A 96 11.29 -7.61 -11.49
C ALA A 96 11.88 -6.65 -10.45
N GLU A 97 11.02 -6.05 -9.64
CA GLU A 97 11.48 -5.31 -8.46
C GLU A 97 12.00 -6.33 -7.46
N ASN A 98 13.30 -6.23 -7.16
CA ASN A 98 13.95 -7.05 -6.14
C ASN A 98 13.30 -6.77 -4.78
N TYR A 99 12.54 -7.73 -4.28
CA TYR A 99 12.10 -7.72 -2.89
C TYR A 99 13.32 -8.07 -2.02
N SER A 100 13.84 -7.12 -1.26
CA SER A 100 14.81 -7.42 -0.20
C SER A 100 14.05 -8.06 0.97
N VAL A 101 14.20 -9.38 1.13
CA VAL A 101 13.75 -10.06 2.35
C VAL A 101 14.67 -9.64 3.49
N MET A 102 14.11 -9.00 4.52
CA MET A 102 14.80 -8.82 5.80
C MET A 102 14.75 -10.16 6.54
N THR A 103 15.86 -10.88 6.54
CA THR A 103 16.03 -12.05 7.43
C THR A 103 16.22 -11.55 8.85
N VAL A 104 15.35 -11.98 9.77
CA VAL A 104 15.58 -11.85 11.21
C VAL A 104 16.41 -13.05 11.68
N SER A 105 17.61 -12.78 12.19
CA SER A 105 18.42 -13.80 12.88
C SER A 105 17.79 -14.15 14.23
N SER A 106 17.90 -15.43 14.59
CA SER A 106 17.42 -16.01 15.85
C SER A 106 18.19 -15.54 17.08
#